data_AF-A0A6I2SSS8-F1
#
_entry.id   AF-A0A6I2SSS8-F1
#
_cell.length_a   1.000
_cell.length_b   1.000
_cell.length_c   1.000
_cell.angle_alpha   90.00
_cell.angle_beta   90.00
_cell.angle_gamma   90.00
#
_symmetry.space_group_name_H-M   'P 1'
#
loop_
_entity.id
_entity.type
_entity.pdbx_description
1 polymer ?
#
loop_
_entity_poly.entity_id
_entity_poly.type
_entity_poly.pdbx_seq_one_letter_code
_entity_poly.pdbx_strand_id
1 'polypeptide(L)'
;MSFRIIKSLFVSLIMLLLASCGGGSGTSGSSTDAVYAVTSQGSIAVPVGNPVGFTFDNNDNIWIMSGVHNGSSHSLTCFNPNTGAILAYYVYQNLIEVSGTGVYGITWDGASIWISVAGNTNKLVQVDPSTGQIIRNMSSTSILGPTDLSWDGTNLWISSGTGEIDTINPSNGQRIHFLSRGDRDTGIAYHNGEVWISNMFDKKIVVYDAVTKAIIDVITAIDLPTTSWDRRLEFHNNQLVVLTSAGIDYYSVTRK
;
A
#
# COMPACT_ATOMS: atom_id res chain seq x y z
N MET A 1 -3.34 67.26 -8.69
CA MET A 1 -3.08 67.80 -10.05
C MET A 1 -1.66 67.40 -10.44
N SER A 2 -1.45 66.12 -10.77
CA SER A 2 -1.42 65.53 -12.12
C SER A 2 -0.35 66.11 -13.05
N PHE A 3 0.80 65.42 -13.06
CA PHE A 3 1.85 65.41 -14.07
C PHE A 3 1.32 64.91 -15.44
N ARG A 4 1.83 65.44 -16.56
CA ARG A 4 1.78 64.78 -17.88
C ARG A 4 3.11 64.96 -18.64
N ILE A 5 3.88 63.88 -18.88
CA ILE A 5 3.95 62.97 -20.08
C ILE A 5 4.82 63.63 -21.19
N ILE A 6 5.86 63.01 -21.78
CA ILE A 6 5.83 61.88 -22.75
C ILE A 6 7.15 61.07 -22.72
N LYS A 7 7.00 59.74 -22.71
CA LYS A 7 8.01 58.70 -23.09
C LYS A 7 7.88 58.36 -24.59
N SER A 8 8.99 58.00 -25.25
CA SER A 8 9.05 57.16 -26.48
C SER A 8 10.49 56.62 -26.62
N LEU A 9 10.79 55.32 -26.41
CA LEU A 9 10.84 54.16 -27.35
C LEU A 9 11.82 54.35 -28.53
N PHE A 10 12.70 53.43 -29.00
CA PHE A 10 13.13 52.03 -28.70
C PHE A 10 14.41 51.70 -29.57
N VAL A 11 14.93 50.44 -29.49
CA VAL A 11 15.86 49.66 -30.38
C VAL A 11 17.28 49.40 -29.81
N SER A 12 17.59 48.23 -29.21
CA SER A 12 18.11 46.91 -29.74
C SER A 12 19.56 46.97 -30.29
N LEU A 13 20.53 46.04 -30.11
CA LEU A 13 20.60 44.61 -29.71
C LEU A 13 22.08 44.17 -29.46
N ILE A 14 22.33 43.35 -28.42
CA ILE A 14 23.29 42.20 -28.19
C ILE A 14 24.78 42.26 -28.66
N MET A 15 25.71 41.98 -27.72
CA MET A 15 26.66 40.84 -27.81
C MET A 15 27.24 40.37 -26.46
N LEU A 16 27.43 39.05 -26.38
CA LEU A 16 27.79 38.15 -25.27
C LEU A 16 29.15 38.41 -24.59
N LEU A 17 29.24 38.07 -23.30
CA LEU A 17 30.38 37.32 -22.72
C LEU A 17 29.98 36.68 -21.36
N LEU A 18 30.01 35.34 -21.30
CA LEU A 18 29.79 34.53 -20.11
C LEU A 18 31.13 34.29 -19.40
N ALA A 19 31.17 34.58 -18.10
CA ALA A 19 32.29 34.27 -17.22
C ALA A 19 32.13 32.86 -16.61
N SER A 20 33.18 32.06 -16.72
CA SER A 20 33.30 30.74 -16.09
C SER A 20 33.69 30.88 -14.62
N CYS A 21 32.86 30.35 -13.72
CA CYS A 21 33.25 30.03 -12.34
C CYS A 21 33.31 28.50 -12.20
N GLY A 22 34.53 27.98 -12.09
CA GLY A 22 34.79 26.60 -11.67
C GLY A 22 34.75 26.52 -10.15
N GLY A 23 33.99 25.55 -9.64
CA GLY A 23 33.92 25.18 -8.23
C GLY A 23 33.07 23.92 -8.12
N GLY A 24 33.72 22.78 -7.90
CA GLY A 24 33.09 21.47 -7.92
C GLY A 24 32.02 21.30 -6.83
N SER A 25 30.93 20.62 -7.18
CA SER A 25 30.01 20.03 -6.23
C SER A 25 29.22 18.91 -6.90
N GLY A 26 29.24 17.73 -6.29
CA GLY A 26 28.19 16.74 -6.43
C GLY A 26 28.38 15.77 -7.59
N THR A 27 29.06 14.67 -7.29
CA THR A 27 29.00 13.39 -7.98
C THR A 27 27.61 13.10 -8.57
N SER A 28 27.55 12.91 -9.88
CA SER A 28 26.52 12.11 -10.54
C SER A 28 26.65 10.66 -10.06
N GLY A 29 26.00 10.36 -8.94
CA GLY A 29 25.82 9.00 -8.42
C GLY A 29 24.81 8.25 -9.28
N SER A 30 25.22 7.85 -10.47
CA SER A 30 24.64 6.68 -11.14
C SER A 30 25.18 5.46 -10.40
N SER A 31 24.54 5.05 -9.30
CA SER A 31 24.69 3.70 -8.77
C SER A 31 23.53 2.84 -9.27
N THR A 32 23.87 2.00 -10.23
CA THR A 32 23.10 0.93 -10.86
C THR A 32 22.75 -0.24 -9.95
N ASP A 33 22.82 -0.10 -8.64
CA ASP A 33 22.74 -1.26 -7.76
C ASP A 33 21.35 -1.34 -7.13
N ALA A 34 20.32 -1.38 -7.98
CA ALA A 34 19.00 -1.84 -7.53
C ALA A 34 19.19 -3.23 -6.91
N VAL A 35 18.94 -3.33 -5.61
CA VAL A 35 19.14 -4.53 -4.79
C VAL A 35 18.24 -5.65 -5.28
N TYR A 36 17.04 -5.30 -5.75
CA TYR A 36 16.08 -6.25 -6.27
C TYR A 36 15.91 -6.13 -7.79
N ALA A 37 15.86 -7.28 -8.45
CA ALA A 37 15.26 -7.44 -9.77
C ALA A 37 13.82 -7.92 -9.59
N VAL A 38 12.88 -7.19 -10.19
CA VAL A 38 11.44 -7.52 -10.16
C VAL A 38 10.96 -7.71 -11.59
N THR A 39 10.30 -8.84 -11.87
CA THR A 39 9.87 -9.20 -13.23
C THR A 39 8.46 -9.73 -13.20
N SER A 40 7.59 -9.18 -14.06
CA SER A 40 6.20 -9.64 -14.19
C SER A 40 6.15 -11.09 -14.67
N GLN A 41 5.30 -11.88 -14.03
CA GLN A 41 5.07 -13.30 -14.33
C GLN A 41 3.67 -13.54 -14.91
N GLY A 42 2.84 -12.51 -15.00
CA GLY A 42 1.47 -12.58 -15.48
C GLY A 42 0.45 -12.02 -14.48
N SER A 43 -0.82 -12.11 -14.86
CA SER A 43 -1.94 -11.57 -14.10
C SER A 43 -3.14 -12.50 -14.20
N ILE A 44 -3.96 -12.53 -13.15
CA ILE A 44 -5.28 -13.16 -13.18
C ILE A 44 -6.38 -12.13 -12.92
N ALA A 45 -7.58 -12.40 -13.42
CA ALA A 45 -8.72 -11.52 -13.19
C ALA A 45 -9.18 -11.57 -11.73
N VAL A 46 -9.64 -10.42 -11.22
CA VAL A 46 -10.34 -10.34 -9.94
C VAL A 46 -11.78 -10.83 -10.13
N PRO A 47 -12.25 -11.86 -9.41
CA PRO A 47 -13.60 -12.42 -9.60
C PRO A 47 -14.71 -11.59 -8.95
N VAL A 48 -14.38 -10.41 -8.40
CA VAL A 48 -15.28 -9.55 -7.63
C VAL A 48 -15.15 -8.09 -8.06
N GLY A 49 -16.21 -7.31 -7.85
CA GLY A 49 -16.17 -5.86 -8.03
C GLY A 49 -15.57 -5.14 -6.81
N ASN A 50 -14.99 -3.96 -7.05
CA ASN A 50 -14.45 -3.06 -6.03
C ASN A 50 -13.54 -3.76 -5.00
N PRO A 51 -12.47 -4.46 -5.44
CA PRO A 51 -11.51 -5.05 -4.51
C PRO A 51 -10.77 -3.95 -3.74
N VAL A 52 -10.62 -4.12 -2.43
CA VAL A 52 -9.94 -3.16 -1.55
C VAL A 52 -8.82 -3.77 -0.71
N GLY A 53 -8.75 -5.09 -0.61
CA GLY A 53 -7.75 -5.85 0.16
C GLY A 53 -7.71 -7.30 -0.29
N PHE A 54 -6.55 -7.95 -0.20
CA PHE A 54 -6.42 -9.38 -0.46
C PHE A 54 -5.33 -10.02 0.41
N THR A 55 -5.40 -11.34 0.57
CA THR A 55 -4.37 -12.16 1.23
C THR A 55 -4.49 -13.61 0.76
N PHE A 56 -3.51 -14.45 1.09
CA PHE A 56 -3.53 -15.89 0.82
C PHE A 56 -3.72 -16.69 2.11
N ASP A 57 -4.51 -17.75 2.04
CA ASP A 57 -4.56 -18.76 3.10
C ASP A 57 -3.50 -19.86 2.90
N ASN A 58 -3.44 -20.80 3.84
CA ASN A 58 -2.48 -21.90 3.83
C ASN A 58 -2.67 -22.91 2.67
N ASN A 59 -3.77 -22.80 1.91
CA ASN A 59 -4.09 -23.67 0.78
C ASN A 59 -3.93 -22.94 -0.57
N ASP A 60 -3.20 -21.82 -0.59
CA ASP A 60 -2.99 -20.96 -1.75
C ASP A 60 -4.30 -20.38 -2.33
N ASN A 61 -5.39 -20.34 -1.55
CA ASN A 61 -6.60 -19.64 -1.98
C ASN A 61 -6.45 -18.14 -1.68
N ILE A 62 -7.05 -17.33 -2.54
CA ILE A 62 -7.06 -15.89 -2.39
C ILE A 62 -8.34 -15.46 -1.70
N TRP A 63 -8.19 -14.71 -0.63
CA TRP A 63 -9.26 -13.98 0.03
C TRP A 63 -9.25 -12.54 -0.46
N ILE A 64 -10.40 -12.00 -0.82
CA ILE A 64 -10.57 -10.60 -1.26
C ILE A 64 -11.66 -9.94 -0.43
N MET A 65 -11.32 -8.79 0.14
CA MET A 65 -12.28 -7.85 0.68
C MET A 65 -12.74 -6.92 -0.44
N SER A 66 -14.05 -6.80 -0.59
CA SER A 66 -14.72 -5.93 -1.56
C SER A 66 -15.58 -4.90 -0.85
N GLY A 67 -15.52 -3.67 -1.33
CA GLY A 67 -16.19 -2.55 -0.68
C GLY A 67 -16.06 -1.24 -1.43
N VAL A 68 -16.94 -0.31 -1.10
CA VAL A 68 -16.82 1.08 -1.53
C VAL A 68 -16.67 1.94 -0.29
N HIS A 69 -15.85 2.99 -0.37
CA HIS A 69 -15.72 3.96 0.70
C HIS A 69 -17.09 4.56 1.06
N ASN A 70 -17.41 4.64 2.36
CA ASN A 70 -18.74 4.99 2.88
C ASN A 70 -19.89 4.05 2.46
N GLY A 71 -19.59 2.87 1.91
CA GLY A 71 -20.59 1.87 1.54
C GLY A 71 -21.16 1.14 2.76
N SER A 72 -22.46 0.85 2.76
CA SER A 72 -23.09 0.11 3.87
C SER A 72 -22.90 -1.41 3.79
N SER A 73 -22.46 -1.93 2.64
CA SER A 73 -22.31 -3.36 2.39
C SER A 73 -20.91 -3.67 1.88
N HIS A 74 -20.30 -4.70 2.45
CA HIS A 74 -18.98 -5.22 2.10
C HIS A 74 -19.05 -6.73 1.95
N SER A 75 -18.11 -7.31 1.22
CA SER A 75 -18.03 -8.77 1.12
C SER A 75 -16.61 -9.28 1.26
N LEU A 76 -16.49 -10.49 1.80
CA LEU A 76 -15.27 -11.25 1.85
C LEU A 76 -15.47 -12.50 1.00
N THR A 77 -14.64 -12.66 -0.04
CA THR A 77 -14.74 -13.76 -0.99
C THR A 77 -13.45 -14.55 -0.98
N CYS A 78 -13.55 -15.87 -0.81
CA CYS A 78 -12.45 -16.80 -1.02
C CYS A 78 -12.61 -17.45 -2.38
N PHE A 79 -11.55 -17.52 -3.17
CA PHE A 79 -11.54 -18.29 -4.41
C PHE A 79 -10.21 -18.99 -4.64
N ASN A 80 -10.28 -20.10 -5.36
CA ASN A 80 -9.10 -20.82 -5.81
C ASN A 80 -8.56 -20.17 -7.10
N PRO A 81 -7.33 -19.63 -7.11
CA PRO A 81 -6.82 -18.88 -8.26
C PRO A 81 -6.57 -19.74 -9.51
N ASN A 82 -6.34 -21.04 -9.34
CA ASN A 82 -6.07 -21.95 -10.46
C ASN A 82 -7.34 -22.39 -11.20
N THR A 83 -8.48 -22.43 -10.51
CA THR A 83 -9.75 -22.91 -11.06
C THR A 83 -10.81 -21.81 -11.21
N GLY A 84 -10.63 -20.67 -10.53
CA GLY A 84 -11.63 -19.62 -10.41
C GLY A 84 -12.82 -19.98 -9.53
N ALA A 85 -12.81 -21.15 -8.87
CA ALA A 85 -13.92 -21.58 -8.03
C ALA A 85 -14.03 -20.70 -6.78
N ILE A 86 -15.22 -20.13 -6.55
CA ILE A 86 -15.55 -19.45 -5.29
C ILE A 86 -15.76 -20.51 -4.20
N LEU A 87 -14.96 -20.43 -3.15
CA LEU A 87 -14.96 -21.39 -2.04
C LEU A 87 -15.75 -20.88 -0.84
N ALA A 88 -15.75 -19.56 -0.63
CA ALA A 88 -16.52 -18.92 0.44
C ALA A 88 -16.95 -17.51 0.02
N TYR A 89 -18.10 -17.07 0.53
CA TYR A 89 -18.64 -15.75 0.28
C TYR A 89 -19.45 -15.27 1.49
N TYR A 90 -19.00 -14.17 2.10
CA TYR A 90 -19.63 -13.57 3.27
C TYR A 90 -19.94 -12.11 3.01
N VAL A 91 -21.09 -11.65 3.51
CA VAL A 91 -21.55 -10.26 3.35
C VAL A 91 -21.69 -9.62 4.72
N TYR A 92 -21.09 -8.44 4.87
CA TYR A 92 -21.16 -7.65 6.09
C TYR A 92 -21.97 -6.40 5.85
N GLN A 93 -23.08 -6.28 6.58
CA GLN A 93 -23.86 -5.06 6.65
C GLN A 93 -23.30 -4.20 7.78
N ASN A 94 -23.03 -2.92 7.49
CA ASN A 94 -22.58 -1.93 8.48
C ASN A 94 -21.27 -2.31 9.19
N LEU A 95 -20.31 -2.92 8.47
CA LEU A 95 -18.96 -3.18 8.99
C LEU A 95 -18.21 -1.90 9.36
N ILE A 96 -18.59 -0.78 8.72
CA ILE A 96 -18.06 0.56 8.96
C ILE A 96 -19.14 1.44 9.61
N GLU A 97 -18.71 2.46 10.35
CA GLU A 97 -19.60 3.52 10.85
C GLU A 97 -20.05 4.43 9.69
N VAL A 98 -21.11 5.22 9.85
CA VAL A 98 -21.66 6.02 8.75
C VAL A 98 -20.83 7.31 8.55
N SER A 99 -20.30 7.51 7.33
CA SER A 99 -19.52 8.67 6.85
C SER A 99 -18.08 8.80 7.32
N GLY A 100 -17.14 8.94 6.37
CA GLY A 100 -15.70 9.10 6.61
C GLY A 100 -14.97 7.78 6.87
N THR A 101 -15.52 6.66 6.40
CA THR A 101 -15.14 5.31 6.84
C THR A 101 -15.01 4.35 5.66
N GLY A 102 -14.23 3.29 5.83
CA GLY A 102 -14.02 2.28 4.79
C GLY A 102 -13.36 1.02 5.32
N VAL A 103 -13.56 -0.09 4.63
CA VAL A 103 -12.72 -1.28 4.78
C VAL A 103 -11.65 -1.26 3.69
N TYR A 104 -10.46 -1.72 4.03
CA TYR A 104 -9.32 -1.65 3.13
C TYR A 104 -8.59 -2.99 3.07
N GLY A 105 -7.31 -3.00 3.45
CA GLY A 105 -6.48 -4.19 3.44
C GLY A 105 -6.89 -5.29 4.40
N ILE A 106 -6.48 -6.50 4.05
CA ILE A 106 -6.66 -7.70 4.86
C ILE A 106 -5.36 -8.50 4.90
N THR A 107 -5.17 -9.33 5.92
CA THR A 107 -4.03 -10.27 6.00
C THR A 107 -4.44 -11.56 6.70
N TRP A 108 -3.75 -12.65 6.42
CA TRP A 108 -3.92 -13.97 7.04
C TRP A 108 -2.89 -14.18 8.15
N ASP A 109 -3.34 -14.46 9.37
CA ASP A 109 -2.43 -14.67 10.52
C ASP A 109 -1.93 -16.13 10.67
N GLY A 110 -2.28 -17.00 9.71
CA GLY A 110 -2.05 -18.45 9.79
C GLY A 110 -3.30 -19.25 10.12
N ALA A 111 -4.36 -18.61 10.66
CA ALA A 111 -5.60 -19.27 11.05
C ALA A 111 -6.88 -18.43 10.80
N SER A 112 -6.76 -17.10 10.76
CA SER A 112 -7.86 -16.16 10.67
C SER A 112 -7.51 -14.97 9.77
N ILE A 113 -8.55 -14.28 9.31
CA ILE A 113 -8.40 -13.10 8.46
C ILE A 113 -8.52 -11.87 9.33
N TRP A 114 -7.57 -10.94 9.17
CA TRP A 114 -7.64 -9.62 9.76
C TRP A 114 -8.04 -8.60 8.72
N ILE A 115 -8.92 -7.67 9.08
CA ILE A 115 -9.42 -6.62 8.19
C ILE A 115 -9.13 -5.26 8.82
N SER A 116 -8.56 -4.36 8.03
CA SER A 116 -8.44 -2.94 8.40
C SER A 116 -9.75 -2.21 8.13
N VAL A 117 -10.26 -1.55 9.17
CA VAL A 117 -11.51 -0.80 9.12
C VAL A 117 -11.21 0.63 9.59
N ALA A 118 -11.25 1.58 8.68
CA ALA A 118 -11.11 3.00 8.98
C ALA A 118 -12.46 3.63 9.30
N GLY A 119 -12.50 4.51 10.28
CA GLY A 119 -13.68 5.30 10.61
C GLY A 119 -13.46 6.27 11.76
N ASN A 120 -14.52 6.72 12.45
CA ASN A 120 -14.33 7.56 13.64
C ASN A 120 -13.57 6.80 14.73
N THR A 121 -13.85 5.50 14.83
CA THR A 121 -13.01 4.57 15.59
C THR A 121 -12.36 3.57 14.62
N ASN A 122 -11.06 3.78 14.38
CA ASN A 122 -10.26 2.87 13.56
C ASN A 122 -10.13 1.51 14.26
N LYS A 123 -10.39 0.43 13.51
CA LYS A 123 -10.43 -0.94 14.04
C LYS A 123 -9.66 -1.90 13.16
N LEU A 124 -9.21 -2.97 13.81
CA LEU A 124 -8.77 -4.21 13.18
C LEU A 124 -9.79 -5.28 13.58
N VAL A 125 -10.35 -5.96 12.60
CA VAL A 125 -11.42 -6.95 12.79
C VAL A 125 -10.87 -8.33 12.42
N GLN A 126 -10.94 -9.28 13.35
CA GLN A 126 -10.56 -10.67 13.09
C GLN A 126 -11.80 -11.48 12.73
N VAL A 127 -11.70 -12.25 11.66
CA VAL A 127 -12.78 -13.06 11.09
C VAL A 127 -12.36 -14.52 11.07
N ASP A 128 -13.28 -15.38 11.52
CA ASP A 128 -13.20 -16.82 11.32
C ASP A 128 -13.50 -17.13 9.84
N PRO A 129 -12.54 -17.69 9.09
CA PRO A 129 -12.69 -17.94 7.66
C PRO A 129 -13.70 -19.04 7.34
N SER A 130 -14.03 -19.92 8.30
CA SER A 130 -14.98 -21.02 8.07
C SER A 130 -16.44 -20.57 8.15
N THR A 131 -16.71 -19.55 8.97
CA THR A 131 -18.06 -19.05 9.25
C THR A 131 -18.31 -17.65 8.72
N GLY A 132 -17.25 -16.88 8.43
CA GLY A 132 -17.32 -15.46 8.13
C GLY A 132 -17.70 -14.60 9.34
N GLN A 133 -17.67 -15.16 10.55
CA GLN A 133 -18.04 -14.42 11.75
C GLN A 133 -16.88 -13.56 12.25
N ILE A 134 -17.21 -12.34 12.68
CA ILE A 134 -16.28 -11.49 13.42
C ILE A 134 -16.10 -12.10 14.80
N ILE A 135 -14.89 -12.58 15.08
CA ILE A 135 -14.53 -13.21 16.35
C ILE A 135 -13.79 -12.23 17.27
N ARG A 136 -13.28 -11.12 16.72
CA ARG A 136 -12.57 -10.12 17.52
C ARG A 136 -12.60 -8.74 16.89
N ASN A 137 -12.64 -7.72 17.74
CA ASN A 137 -12.40 -6.33 17.38
C ASN A 137 -11.23 -5.79 18.22
N MET A 138 -10.32 -5.08 17.57
CA MET A 138 -9.21 -4.38 18.21
C MET A 138 -9.18 -2.93 17.72
N SER A 139 -8.77 -2.00 18.56
CA SER A 139 -8.49 -0.64 18.13
C SER A 139 -7.25 -0.61 17.24
N SER A 140 -7.33 0.08 16.11
CA SER A 140 -6.15 0.43 15.33
C SER A 140 -5.49 1.67 15.92
N THR A 141 -4.18 1.76 15.79
CA THR A 141 -3.36 2.85 16.31
C THR A 141 -3.18 3.99 15.31
N SER A 142 -3.62 3.77 14.06
CA SER A 142 -3.54 4.76 12.97
C SER A 142 -4.40 5.98 13.28
N ILE A 143 -3.81 7.17 13.11
CA ILE A 143 -4.51 8.46 13.28
C ILE A 143 -5.45 8.69 12.10
N LEU A 144 -4.99 8.52 10.86
CA LEU A 144 -5.80 8.65 9.65
C LEU A 144 -6.04 7.30 8.97
N GLY A 145 -6.77 6.42 9.64
CA GLY A 145 -7.28 5.16 9.10
C GLY A 145 -6.17 4.14 8.79
N PRO A 146 -6.30 2.87 9.18
CA PRO A 146 -5.45 1.83 8.63
C PRO A 146 -5.78 1.68 7.14
N THR A 147 -4.77 1.65 6.28
CA THR A 147 -4.95 1.54 4.83
C THR A 147 -4.64 0.15 4.33
N ASP A 148 -3.72 -0.59 4.94
CA ASP A 148 -3.47 -2.00 4.61
C ASP A 148 -2.84 -2.75 5.79
N LEU A 149 -2.81 -4.08 5.71
CA LEU A 149 -2.27 -4.97 6.74
C LEU A 149 -1.31 -5.99 6.15
N SER A 150 -0.30 -6.37 6.92
CA SER A 150 0.54 -7.55 6.63
C SER A 150 0.90 -8.28 7.92
N TRP A 151 1.27 -9.55 7.82
CA TRP A 151 1.58 -10.42 8.96
C TRP A 151 3.04 -10.87 8.91
N ASP A 152 3.76 -10.69 10.02
CA ASP A 152 5.18 -11.12 10.13
C ASP A 152 5.36 -12.50 10.77
N GLY A 153 4.27 -13.20 11.08
CA GLY A 153 4.28 -14.43 11.88
C GLY A 153 3.97 -14.20 13.36
N THR A 154 3.98 -12.95 13.86
CA THR A 154 3.73 -12.60 15.26
C THR A 154 2.94 -11.31 15.46
N ASN A 155 3.16 -10.29 14.62
CA ASN A 155 2.54 -8.97 14.71
C ASN A 155 1.88 -8.59 13.39
N LEU A 156 0.81 -7.81 13.50
CA LEU A 156 0.17 -7.15 12.38
C LEU A 156 0.93 -5.86 12.09
N TRP A 157 1.44 -5.74 10.87
CA TRP A 157 1.95 -4.51 10.30
C TRP A 157 0.79 -3.71 9.72
N ILE A 158 0.80 -2.39 9.95
CA ILE A 158 -0.30 -1.50 9.61
C ILE A 158 0.28 -0.29 8.89
N SER A 159 -0.13 -0.05 7.65
CA SER A 159 0.05 1.23 6.98
C SER A 159 -1.14 2.15 7.23
N SER A 160 -0.92 3.46 7.09
CA SER A 160 -1.94 4.46 7.41
C SER A 160 -2.05 5.58 6.39
N GLY A 161 -3.17 6.30 6.43
CA GLY A 161 -3.39 7.47 5.59
C GLY A 161 -2.45 8.64 5.86
N THR A 162 -1.75 8.66 7.01
CA THR A 162 -0.71 9.64 7.35
C THR A 162 0.68 9.25 6.84
N GLY A 163 0.86 8.03 6.32
CA GLY A 163 2.18 7.48 6.01
C GLY A 163 2.94 6.97 7.24
N GLU A 164 2.23 6.82 8.37
CA GLU A 164 2.76 6.10 9.53
C GLU A 164 2.65 4.59 9.30
N ILE A 165 3.69 3.88 9.73
CA ILE A 165 3.72 2.44 9.78
C ILE A 165 3.88 2.03 11.24
N ASP A 166 3.01 1.14 11.69
CA ASP A 166 3.02 0.58 13.03
C ASP A 166 3.00 -0.94 12.97
N THR A 167 3.38 -1.56 14.09
CA THR A 167 3.03 -2.95 14.37
C THR A 167 2.17 -3.03 15.62
N ILE A 168 1.28 -4.02 15.65
CA ILE A 168 0.53 -4.41 16.84
C ILE A 168 0.62 -5.91 17.05
N ASN A 169 0.95 -6.32 18.26
CA ASN A 169 0.86 -7.71 18.65
C ASN A 169 -0.61 -8.04 18.99
N PRO A 170 -1.28 -8.93 18.24
CA PRO A 170 -2.68 -9.22 18.48
C PRO A 170 -2.90 -9.93 19.82
N SER A 171 -1.95 -10.63 20.41
CA SER A 171 -2.16 -11.36 21.66
C SER A 171 -2.31 -10.44 22.88
N ASN A 172 -1.63 -9.29 22.89
CA ASN A 172 -1.58 -8.39 24.05
C ASN A 172 -1.89 -6.92 23.71
N GLY A 173 -2.10 -6.57 22.44
CA GLY A 173 -2.38 -5.22 21.98
C GLY A 173 -1.17 -4.27 22.03
N GLN A 174 0.05 -4.79 22.26
CA GLN A 174 1.25 -3.97 22.33
C GLN A 174 1.55 -3.39 20.95
N ARG A 175 1.61 -2.06 20.89
CA ARG A 175 2.01 -1.30 19.70
C ARG A 175 3.52 -1.05 19.72
N ILE A 176 4.15 -1.15 18.55
CA ILE A 176 5.47 -0.58 18.30
C ILE A 176 5.36 0.33 17.08
N HIS A 177 5.68 1.61 17.27
CA HIS A 177 5.77 2.54 16.14
C HIS A 177 7.03 2.26 15.31
N PHE A 178 6.85 2.06 14.01
CA PHE A 178 7.95 1.79 13.10
C PHE A 178 8.55 3.09 12.53
N LEU A 179 7.83 3.79 11.65
CA LEU A 179 8.29 5.08 11.09
C LEU A 179 7.13 5.92 10.53
N SER A 180 7.42 7.17 10.16
CA SER A 180 6.51 8.07 9.43
C SER A 180 7.19 8.62 8.18
N ARG A 181 6.47 8.64 7.05
CA ARG A 181 6.95 9.12 5.75
C ARG A 181 6.38 10.48 5.34
N GLY A 182 5.26 10.89 5.94
CA GLY A 182 4.53 12.11 5.56
C GLY A 182 3.72 12.00 4.26
N ASP A 183 3.77 10.86 3.57
CA ASP A 183 3.03 10.59 2.35
C ASP A 183 2.01 9.48 2.56
N ARG A 184 0.84 9.57 1.92
CA ARG A 184 -0.26 8.62 2.12
C ARG A 184 0.04 7.22 1.60
N ASP A 185 0.21 6.25 2.50
CA ASP A 185 0.51 4.88 2.13
C ASP A 185 -0.75 4.08 1.74
N THR A 186 -0.57 3.18 0.78
CA THR A 186 -1.64 2.30 0.29
C THR A 186 -1.36 0.87 0.68
N GLY A 187 -0.42 0.18 0.03
CA GLY A 187 -0.12 -1.22 0.31
C GLY A 187 1.06 -1.42 1.26
N ILE A 188 1.01 -2.51 2.03
CA ILE A 188 2.11 -2.97 2.90
C ILE A 188 2.29 -4.47 2.76
N ALA A 189 3.52 -4.93 2.57
CA ALA A 189 3.85 -6.35 2.64
C ALA A 189 5.14 -6.55 3.44
N TYR A 190 5.06 -7.36 4.50
CA TYR A 190 6.23 -7.85 5.21
C TYR A 190 6.74 -9.13 4.55
N HIS A 191 8.05 -9.24 4.35
CA HIS A 191 8.68 -10.47 3.87
C HIS A 191 10.12 -10.55 4.37
N ASN A 192 10.47 -11.63 5.07
CA ASN A 192 11.84 -11.95 5.46
C ASN A 192 12.64 -10.80 6.11
N GLY A 193 12.03 -10.06 7.03
CA GLY A 193 12.68 -8.95 7.74
C GLY A 193 12.71 -7.64 6.95
N GLU A 194 11.98 -7.56 5.83
CA GLU A 194 11.82 -6.36 5.02
C GLU A 194 10.34 -5.97 4.94
N VAL A 195 10.10 -4.67 4.77
CA VAL A 195 8.75 -4.12 4.64
C VAL A 195 8.68 -3.33 3.33
N TRP A 196 7.80 -3.77 2.45
CA TRP A 196 7.58 -3.21 1.12
C TRP A 196 6.33 -2.34 1.17
N ILE A 197 6.46 -1.07 0.81
CA ILE A 197 5.40 -0.07 0.96
C ILE A 197 5.14 0.64 -0.37
N SER A 198 3.90 0.63 -0.82
CA SER A 198 3.42 1.44 -1.94
C SER A 198 2.74 2.71 -1.44
N ASN A 199 2.94 3.83 -2.13
CA ASN A 199 2.27 5.09 -1.83
C ASN A 199 1.06 5.31 -2.73
N MET A 200 0.11 6.15 -2.32
CA MET A 200 -1.05 6.53 -3.15
C MET A 200 -0.66 7.38 -4.37
N PHE A 201 0.37 8.21 -4.26
CA PHE A 201 0.66 9.28 -5.23
C PHE A 201 1.90 9.03 -6.09
N ASP A 202 2.84 8.20 -5.66
CA ASP A 202 3.98 7.80 -6.48
C ASP A 202 3.66 6.55 -7.32
N LYS A 203 4.60 6.03 -8.10
CA LYS A 203 4.45 4.73 -8.79
C LYS A 203 5.52 3.76 -8.31
N LYS A 204 5.87 3.83 -7.03
CA LYS A 204 7.06 3.18 -6.49
C LYS A 204 6.69 2.29 -5.33
N ILE A 205 7.53 1.29 -5.10
CA ILE A 205 7.53 0.54 -3.85
C ILE A 205 8.86 0.83 -3.17
N VAL A 206 8.81 1.29 -1.92
CA VAL A 206 10.02 1.51 -1.12
C VAL A 206 10.19 0.32 -0.20
N VAL A 207 11.39 -0.24 -0.19
CA VAL A 207 11.75 -1.41 0.62
C VAL A 207 12.55 -0.93 1.82
N TYR A 208 12.08 -1.28 3.01
CA TYR A 208 12.74 -0.94 4.27
C TYR A 208 13.24 -2.21 4.96
N ASP A 209 14.38 -2.10 5.63
CA ASP A 209 14.79 -3.06 6.65
C ASP A 209 13.88 -2.91 7.88
N ALA A 210 13.23 -3.99 8.31
CA ALA A 210 12.21 -3.98 9.37
C ALA A 210 12.77 -3.70 10.78
N VAL A 211 14.10 -3.69 10.94
CA VAL A 211 14.76 -3.46 12.24
C VAL A 211 15.39 -2.07 12.27
N THR A 212 16.26 -1.79 11.31
CA THR A 212 17.05 -0.56 11.22
C THR A 212 16.29 0.60 10.59
N LYS A 213 15.17 0.31 9.90
CA LYS A 213 14.34 1.30 9.18
C LYS A 213 15.07 1.94 7.99
N ALA A 214 16.24 1.42 7.63
CA ALA A 214 16.99 1.90 6.48
C ALA A 214 16.24 1.54 5.18
N ILE A 215 16.25 2.46 4.22
CA ILE A 215 15.81 2.15 2.86
C ILE A 215 16.82 1.19 2.24
N ILE A 216 16.35 0.01 1.83
CA ILE A 216 17.12 -1.00 1.12
C ILE A 216 17.08 -0.73 -0.38
N ASP A 217 15.88 -0.46 -0.92
CA ASP A 217 15.68 -0.26 -2.36
C ASP A 217 14.44 0.59 -2.66
N VAL A 218 14.35 1.08 -3.89
CA VAL A 218 13.17 1.75 -4.45
C VAL A 218 12.82 1.12 -5.79
N ILE A 219 11.77 0.31 -5.79
CA ILE A 219 11.29 -0.40 -6.97
C ILE A 219 10.46 0.54 -7.83
N THR A 220 10.87 0.67 -9.10
CA THR A 220 10.19 1.47 -10.14
C THR A 220 9.74 0.64 -11.34
N ALA A 221 10.07 -0.66 -11.36
CA ALA A 221 9.78 -1.56 -12.46
C ALA A 221 8.31 -2.04 -12.51
N ILE A 222 7.52 -1.75 -11.46
CA ILE A 222 6.09 -2.08 -11.39
C ILE A 222 5.29 -0.84 -11.76
N ASP A 223 4.41 -0.93 -12.76
CA ASP A 223 3.52 0.17 -13.15
C ASP A 223 2.28 0.20 -12.24
N LEU A 224 2.38 0.90 -11.11
CA LEU A 224 1.26 1.09 -10.20
C LEU A 224 0.30 2.20 -10.69
N PRO A 225 -1.03 2.00 -10.63
CA PRO A 225 -2.02 2.96 -11.14
C PRO A 225 -2.15 4.21 -10.25
N THR A 226 -2.00 5.43 -10.77
CA THR A 226 -1.98 6.69 -9.96
C THR A 226 -3.34 7.26 -9.58
N THR A 227 -4.43 6.63 -10.02
CA THR A 227 -5.78 7.21 -9.92
C THR A 227 -6.71 6.42 -9.02
N SER A 228 -6.23 5.39 -8.33
CA SER A 228 -7.08 4.50 -7.54
C SER A 228 -6.40 3.99 -6.28
N TRP A 229 -7.19 3.37 -5.39
CA TRP A 229 -6.75 2.86 -4.08
C TRP A 229 -6.11 1.47 -4.18
N ASP A 230 -5.92 0.99 -5.40
CA ASP A 230 -5.84 -0.42 -5.73
C ASP A 230 -4.37 -0.78 -5.96
N ARG A 231 -3.64 -0.89 -4.85
CA ARG A 231 -2.18 -1.14 -4.83
C ARG A 231 -1.77 -1.97 -3.62
N ARG A 232 -2.55 -2.99 -3.30
CA ARG A 232 -2.28 -3.85 -2.15
C ARG A 232 -1.15 -4.78 -2.50
N LEU A 233 -0.29 -5.00 -1.53
CA LEU A 233 0.91 -5.81 -1.69
C LEU A 233 0.76 -7.03 -0.79
N GLU A 234 1.18 -8.18 -1.27
CA GLU A 234 1.34 -9.37 -0.43
C GLU A 234 2.51 -10.19 -0.98
N PHE A 235 3.28 -10.82 -0.09
CA PHE A 235 4.23 -11.85 -0.51
C PHE A 235 3.61 -13.23 -0.34
N HIS A 236 3.66 -14.03 -1.40
CA HIS A 236 3.18 -15.41 -1.38
C HIS A 236 4.06 -16.28 -2.27
N ASN A 237 4.50 -17.44 -1.76
CA ASN A 237 5.42 -18.34 -2.47
C ASN A 237 6.67 -17.62 -3.04
N ASN A 238 7.22 -16.67 -2.27
CA ASN A 238 8.36 -15.82 -2.63
C ASN A 238 8.16 -14.96 -3.89
N GLN A 239 6.91 -14.74 -4.28
CA GLN A 239 6.51 -13.77 -5.29
C GLN A 239 5.90 -12.56 -4.60
N LEU A 240 6.17 -11.38 -5.15
CA LEU A 240 5.37 -10.21 -4.83
C LEU A 240 4.10 -10.28 -5.66
N VAL A 241 2.96 -10.18 -5.00
CA VAL A 241 1.64 -10.13 -5.62
C VAL A 241 1.05 -8.76 -5.39
N VAL A 242 0.49 -8.17 -6.44
CA VAL A 242 -0.12 -6.84 -6.38
C VAL A 242 -1.57 -6.93 -6.82
N LEU A 243 -2.48 -6.51 -5.94
CA LEU A 243 -3.88 -6.34 -6.29
C LEU A 243 -4.13 -4.92 -6.76
N THR A 244 -4.69 -4.82 -7.97
CA THR A 244 -5.22 -3.58 -8.53
C THR A 244 -6.67 -3.79 -8.99
N SER A 245 -7.37 -2.74 -9.44
CA SER A 245 -8.67 -2.90 -10.10
C SER A 245 -8.58 -3.60 -11.45
N ALA A 246 -7.39 -3.67 -12.06
CA ALA A 246 -7.17 -4.34 -13.33
C ALA A 246 -6.95 -5.85 -13.20
N GLY A 247 -6.46 -6.31 -12.03
CA GLY A 247 -6.08 -7.71 -11.86
C GLY A 247 -5.30 -7.97 -10.58
N ILE A 248 -4.88 -9.23 -10.45
CA ILE A 248 -3.93 -9.71 -9.44
C ILE A 248 -2.65 -10.07 -10.19
N ASP A 249 -1.65 -9.20 -10.09
CA ASP A 249 -0.40 -9.27 -10.84
C ASP A 249 0.68 -9.96 -10.01
N TYR A 250 1.40 -10.90 -10.63
CA TYR A 250 2.46 -11.68 -9.98
C TYR A 250 3.82 -11.22 -10.48
N TYR A 251 4.77 -11.11 -9.55
CA TYR A 251 6.14 -10.72 -9.85
C TYR A 251 7.13 -11.65 -9.17
N SER A 252 8.11 -12.13 -9.94
CA SER A 252 9.30 -12.75 -9.35
C SER A 252 10.20 -11.67 -8.78
N VAL A 253 10.72 -11.89 -7.57
CA VAL A 253 11.64 -10.98 -6.89
C VAL A 253 12.96 -11.72 -6.65
N THR A 254 14.08 -11.15 -7.11
CA THR A 254 15.42 -11.72 -6.92
C THR A 254 16.34 -10.65 -6.37
N ARG A 255 16.98 -10.93 -5.23
CA ARG A 255 18.04 -10.09 -4.68
C ARG A 255 19.32 -10.31 -5.50
N LYS A 256 19.95 -9.23 -5.97
CA LYS A 256 21.19 -9.27 -6.76
C LYS A 256 22.43 -9.43 -5.89
#